data_AF-A0A2V9ATY2-F1
#
_entry.id   AF-A0A2V9ATY2-F1
#
_cell.length_a   1.000
_cell.length_b   1.000
_cell.length_c   1.000
_cell.angle_alpha   90.00
_cell.angle_beta   90.00
_cell.angle_gamma   90.00
#
_symmetry.space_group_name_H-M   'P 1'
#
loop_
_entity.id
_entity.type
_entity.pdbx_description
1 polymer ?
#
loop_
_entity_poly.entity_id
_entity_poly.type
_entity_poly.pdbx_seq_one_letter_code
_entity_poly.pdbx_strand_id
1 'polypeptide(L)'
;MKKALRTETATNNISTDYGIGKAAENLPPLQKRLDGIIDRYLDDKIILETFVDREELRQLTQPTVLPNGRRIPGLKLDQPRQLALMHSLVRFCYLAAEGTFTTRDLYPQTLQALQVTPEEYKLGSLRYDLWKLRAKGLMEKIPHSRRYRLLPHGYQICLVFLKLYEKIYAPLTAGILSPLLPTSIFPEKKSPPSTADTPPSTEPTGGWECLEDENLWEKDQIKLD
;
A
#
# COMPACT_ATOMS: atom_id res chain seq x y z
N MET A 1 30.54 18.22 7.07
CA MET A 1 30.79 17.35 5.89
C MET A 1 29.51 16.59 5.57
N LYS A 2 28.74 16.99 4.54
CA LYS A 2 27.65 16.15 4.03
C LYS A 2 28.30 14.96 3.31
N LYS A 3 28.07 13.73 3.80
CA LYS A 3 28.46 12.51 3.08
C LYS A 3 27.69 12.52 1.75
N ALA A 4 28.40 12.65 0.63
CA ALA A 4 27.79 12.59 -0.70
C ALA A 4 27.38 11.15 -0.99
N LEU A 5 26.12 10.81 -0.70
CA LEU A 5 25.52 9.56 -1.14
C LEU A 5 25.21 9.68 -2.64
N ARG A 6 25.91 8.88 -3.45
CA ARG A 6 25.56 8.68 -4.85
C ARG A 6 24.30 7.83 -4.92
N THR A 7 23.26 8.35 -5.56
CA THR A 7 22.00 7.63 -5.78
C THR A 7 21.86 7.37 -7.28
N GLU A 8 21.58 6.13 -7.66
CA GLU A 8 21.42 5.73 -9.06
C GLU A 8 20.04 5.07 -9.25
N THR A 9 19.35 5.45 -10.31
CA THR A 9 18.06 4.85 -10.69
C THR A 9 18.28 3.77 -11.73
N ALA A 10 17.74 2.57 -11.48
CA ALA A 10 17.66 1.49 -12.45
C ALA A 10 16.19 1.17 -12.75
N THR A 11 15.87 0.90 -14.02
CA THR A 11 14.53 0.48 -14.44
C THR A 11 14.64 -0.68 -15.43
N ASN A 12 13.76 -1.66 -15.28
CA ASN A 12 13.66 -2.80 -16.19
C ASN A 12 12.58 -2.57 -17.27
N ASN A 13 11.62 -1.66 -17.05
CA ASN A 13 10.43 -1.51 -17.89
C ASN A 13 10.15 -0.03 -18.25
N ILE A 14 11.00 0.53 -19.10
CA ILE A 14 10.95 1.95 -19.49
C ILE A 14 9.59 2.35 -20.11
N SER A 15 8.99 1.47 -20.93
CA SER A 15 7.72 1.75 -21.62
C SER A 15 6.52 1.75 -20.68
N THR A 16 6.49 0.86 -19.69
CA THR A 16 5.35 0.73 -18.77
C THR A 16 5.42 1.79 -17.69
N ASP A 17 6.62 2.02 -17.15
CA ASP A 17 6.81 2.89 -15.98
C ASP A 17 6.81 4.38 -16.39
N TYR A 18 7.37 4.71 -17.55
CA TYR A 18 7.55 6.09 -17.99
C TYR A 18 6.81 6.44 -19.28
N GLY A 19 6.21 5.48 -19.99
CA GLY A 19 5.59 5.76 -21.29
C GLY A 19 6.60 6.18 -22.35
N ILE A 20 7.87 5.81 -22.19
CA ILE A 20 8.97 6.13 -23.11
C ILE A 20 9.33 4.87 -23.90
N GLY A 21 9.49 4.98 -25.23
CA GLY A 21 9.85 3.84 -26.07
C GLY A 21 11.28 3.33 -25.81
N LYS A 22 11.56 2.07 -26.12
CA LYS A 22 12.86 1.42 -25.85
C LYS A 22 14.01 1.77 -26.83
N ALA A 23 13.82 2.75 -27.71
CA ALA A 23 14.84 3.15 -28.68
C ALA A 23 15.95 4.01 -28.04
N ALA A 24 17.17 3.93 -28.58
CA ALA A 24 18.32 4.73 -28.10
C ALA A 24 18.10 6.25 -28.23
N GLU A 25 17.30 6.67 -29.20
CA GLU A 25 16.89 8.06 -29.41
C GLU A 25 16.09 8.62 -28.22
N ASN A 26 15.44 7.75 -27.43
CA ASN A 26 14.68 8.13 -26.26
C ASN A 26 15.53 8.19 -24.97
N LEU A 27 16.86 8.06 -25.06
CA LEU A 27 17.74 8.17 -23.90
C LEU A 27 17.72 9.57 -23.26
N PRO A 28 17.79 10.69 -24.00
CA PRO A 28 17.72 12.03 -23.39
C PRO A 28 16.42 12.29 -22.59
N PRO A 29 15.21 12.00 -23.11
CA PRO A 29 13.99 12.19 -22.33
C PRO A 29 13.90 11.21 -21.15
N LEU A 30 14.47 10.00 -21.26
CA LEU A 30 14.57 9.07 -20.14
C LEU A 30 15.49 9.61 -19.03
N GLN A 31 16.69 10.08 -19.37
CA GLN A 31 17.63 10.67 -18.40
C GLN A 31 16.97 11.80 -17.62
N LYS A 32 16.34 12.76 -18.34
CA LYS A 32 15.65 13.87 -17.69
C LYS A 32 14.57 13.41 -16.70
N ARG A 33 13.85 12.33 -17.00
CA ARG A 33 12.86 11.78 -16.07
C ARG A 33 13.53 11.12 -14.87
N LEU A 34 14.56 10.32 -15.09
CA LEU A 34 15.31 9.64 -14.02
C LEU A 34 15.99 10.63 -13.08
N ASP A 35 16.59 11.70 -13.61
CA ASP A 35 17.18 12.78 -12.81
C ASP A 35 16.11 13.43 -11.91
N GLY A 36 14.94 13.74 -12.45
CA GLY A 36 13.83 14.26 -11.65
C GLY A 36 13.31 13.28 -10.59
N ILE A 37 13.51 11.96 -10.76
CA ILE A 37 13.21 10.97 -9.72
C ILE A 37 14.26 11.04 -8.61
N ILE A 38 15.53 11.14 -8.98
CA ILE A 38 16.65 11.25 -8.04
C ILE A 38 16.50 12.52 -7.21
N ASP A 39 16.18 13.65 -7.83
CA ASP A 39 15.98 14.92 -7.13
C ASP A 39 14.86 14.81 -6.09
N ARG A 40 13.69 14.29 -6.48
CA ARG A 40 12.57 14.05 -5.54
C ARG A 40 12.96 13.10 -4.40
N TYR A 41 13.68 12.03 -4.71
CA TYR A 41 14.13 11.06 -3.71
C TYR A 41 15.12 11.68 -2.72
N LEU A 42 16.02 12.55 -3.19
CA LEU A 42 17.00 13.23 -2.35
C LEU A 42 16.33 14.28 -1.45
N ASP A 43 15.35 15.02 -1.97
CA ASP A 43 14.54 15.94 -1.18
C ASP A 43 13.75 15.20 -0.09
N ASP A 44 13.10 14.09 -0.42
CA ASP A 44 12.34 13.28 0.53
C ASP A 44 13.22 12.55 1.55
N LYS A 45 14.49 12.25 1.22
CA LYS A 45 15.45 11.70 2.19
C LYS A 45 15.77 12.64 3.33
N ILE A 46 15.72 13.94 3.10
CA ILE A 46 15.87 14.95 4.16
C ILE A 46 14.63 14.91 5.08
N ILE A 47 13.47 14.53 4.54
CA ILE A 47 12.19 14.42 5.26
C ILE A 47 12.09 13.14 6.11
N LEU A 48 12.83 12.07 5.76
CA LEU A 48 12.82 10.78 6.47
C LEU A 48 13.34 10.82 7.92
N GLU A 49 13.79 11.98 8.42
CA GLU A 49 13.86 12.30 9.87
C GLU A 49 12.46 12.58 10.48
N THR A 50 11.42 12.04 9.86
CA THR A 50 9.99 12.20 10.19
C THR A 50 9.68 11.93 11.65
N PHE A 51 9.52 13.00 12.42
CA PHE A 51 8.80 12.98 13.69
C PHE A 51 7.31 13.11 13.38
N VAL A 52 6.60 11.98 13.35
CA VAL A 52 5.14 12.00 13.40
C VAL A 52 4.73 12.13 14.86
N ASP A 53 3.91 13.13 15.18
CA ASP A 53 3.43 13.32 16.54
C ASP A 53 2.47 12.21 16.95
N ARG A 54 2.46 11.87 18.25
CA ARG A 54 1.55 10.87 18.81
C ARG A 54 0.09 11.27 18.59
N GLU A 55 -0.24 12.56 18.76
CA GLU A 55 -1.61 13.00 18.61
C GLU A 55 -2.08 12.92 17.16
N GLU A 56 -1.18 13.16 16.21
CA GLU A 56 -1.47 12.99 14.79
C GLU A 56 -1.80 11.54 14.44
N LEU A 57 -0.99 10.57 14.89
CA LEU A 57 -1.31 9.15 14.72
C LEU A 57 -2.65 8.80 15.37
N ARG A 58 -2.92 9.34 16.56
CA ARG A 58 -4.18 9.13 17.26
C ARG A 58 -5.36 9.65 16.42
N GLN A 59 -5.27 10.86 15.88
CA GLN A 59 -6.33 11.44 15.03
C GLN A 59 -6.59 10.61 13.76
N LEU A 60 -5.55 10.05 13.15
CA LEU A 60 -5.70 9.16 12.00
C LEU A 60 -6.50 7.90 12.34
N THR A 61 -6.31 7.35 13.54
CA THR A 61 -7.07 6.17 14.03
C THR A 61 -8.49 6.50 14.46
N GLN A 62 -8.82 7.77 14.73
CA GLN A 62 -10.19 8.16 15.06
C GLN A 62 -11.07 8.22 13.81
N PRO A 63 -12.39 8.02 13.90
CA PRO A 63 -13.29 8.25 12.78
C PRO A 63 -13.38 9.74 12.40
N THR A 64 -13.40 10.04 11.10
CA THR A 64 -13.56 11.42 10.59
C THR A 64 -14.98 11.62 10.10
N VAL A 65 -15.62 12.73 10.50
CA VAL A 65 -16.94 13.12 9.99
C VAL A 65 -16.73 14.18 8.91
N LEU A 66 -17.23 13.92 7.70
CA LEU A 66 -17.15 14.87 6.61
C LEU A 66 -18.22 15.97 6.74
N PRO A 67 -18.06 17.12 6.04
CA PRO A 67 -19.06 18.19 6.02
C PRO A 67 -20.45 17.71 5.55
N ASN A 68 -20.50 16.66 4.73
CA ASN A 68 -21.74 16.03 4.26
C ASN A 68 -22.39 15.08 5.30
N GLY A 69 -21.88 15.03 6.54
CA GLY A 69 -22.38 14.19 7.63
C GLY A 69 -21.96 12.73 7.57
N ARG A 70 -21.25 12.29 6.52
CA ARG A 70 -20.78 10.91 6.42
C ARG A 70 -19.61 10.65 7.36
N ARG A 71 -19.68 9.54 8.09
CA ARG A 71 -18.61 9.09 8.98
C ARG A 71 -17.70 8.10 8.26
N ILE A 72 -16.40 8.37 8.29
CA ILE A 72 -15.37 7.53 7.71
C ILE A 72 -14.58 6.89 8.83
N PRO A 73 -14.38 5.56 8.81
CA PRO A 73 -13.64 4.89 9.86
C PRO A 73 -12.19 5.35 9.87
N GLY A 74 -11.59 5.33 11.06
CA GLY A 74 -10.18 5.59 11.21
C GLY A 74 -9.30 4.57 10.50
N LEU A 75 -8.04 4.95 10.33
CA LEU A 75 -7.01 4.08 9.78
C LEU A 75 -6.61 3.04 10.82
N LYS A 76 -6.41 1.80 10.36
CA LYS A 76 -5.92 0.71 11.19
C LYS A 76 -4.46 0.43 10.82
N LEU A 77 -3.63 0.20 11.83
CA LEU A 77 -2.18 -0.04 11.64
C LEU A 77 -1.89 -1.43 11.05
N ASP A 78 -2.80 -2.38 11.25
CA ASP A 78 -2.65 -3.80 10.95
C ASP A 78 -3.52 -4.27 9.77
N GLN A 79 -4.34 -3.40 9.18
CA GLN A 79 -5.25 -3.81 8.11
C GLN A 79 -4.47 -4.07 6.80
N PRO A 80 -4.45 -5.31 6.28
CA PRO A 80 -3.59 -5.68 5.15
C PRO A 80 -3.91 -4.91 3.87
N ARG A 81 -5.20 -4.68 3.57
CA ARG A 81 -5.64 -3.91 2.39
C ARG A 81 -5.12 -2.48 2.39
N GLN A 82 -5.13 -1.85 3.57
CA GLN A 82 -4.66 -0.48 3.72
C GLN A 82 -3.14 -0.42 3.57
N LEU A 83 -2.42 -1.35 4.19
CA LEU A 83 -0.95 -1.43 4.09
C LEU A 83 -0.49 -1.70 2.66
N ALA A 84 -1.15 -2.61 1.93
CA ALA A 84 -0.83 -2.89 0.54
C ALA A 84 -1.10 -1.70 -0.39
N LEU A 85 -2.17 -0.94 -0.14
CA LEU A 85 -2.42 0.32 -0.85
C LEU A 85 -1.31 1.34 -0.54
N MET A 86 -0.95 1.54 0.73
CA MET A 86 0.14 2.43 1.14
C MET A 86 1.48 2.04 0.51
N HIS A 87 1.79 0.74 0.44
CA HIS A 87 2.98 0.22 -0.23
C HIS A 87 2.98 0.58 -1.72
N SER A 88 1.84 0.40 -2.40
CA SER A 88 1.67 0.77 -3.81
C SER A 88 1.81 2.27 -4.03
N LEU A 89 1.24 3.10 -3.15
CA LEU A 89 1.33 4.57 -3.21
C LEU A 89 2.76 5.07 -3.05
N VAL A 90 3.50 4.54 -2.07
CA VAL A 90 4.91 4.88 -1.83
C VAL A 90 5.76 4.53 -3.05
N ARG A 91 5.49 3.40 -3.71
CA ARG A 91 6.16 3.01 -4.95
C ARG A 91 5.89 3.99 -6.10
N PHE A 92 4.64 4.43 -6.28
CA PHE A 92 4.27 5.34 -7.37
C PHE A 92 4.64 6.81 -7.14
N CYS A 93 4.85 7.24 -5.90
CA CYS A 93 5.24 8.61 -5.56
C CYS A 93 6.46 9.07 -6.38
N TYR A 94 7.39 8.16 -6.64
CA TYR A 94 8.61 8.44 -7.40
C TYR A 94 8.54 8.04 -8.88
N LEU A 95 7.82 6.96 -9.21
CA LEU A 95 7.78 6.41 -10.57
C LEU A 95 6.85 7.19 -11.51
N ALA A 96 5.75 7.75 -11.01
CA ALA A 96 4.74 8.34 -11.87
C ALA A 96 5.15 9.73 -12.36
N ALA A 97 4.89 10.02 -13.64
CA ALA A 97 5.07 11.34 -14.22
C ALA A 97 4.41 12.41 -13.33
N GLU A 98 5.22 13.32 -12.79
CA GLU A 98 4.82 14.43 -11.91
C GLU A 98 4.24 14.02 -10.53
N GLY A 99 4.49 12.79 -10.07
CA GLY A 99 4.00 12.33 -8.75
C GLY A 99 2.48 12.10 -8.72
N THR A 100 1.87 11.79 -9.86
CA THR A 100 0.42 11.63 -10.01
C THR A 100 0.07 10.29 -10.65
N PHE A 101 -0.97 9.62 -10.17
CA PHE A 101 -1.32 8.25 -10.57
C PHE A 101 -2.83 8.09 -10.73
N THR A 102 -3.24 7.08 -11.50
CA THR A 102 -4.65 6.69 -11.64
C THR A 102 -4.96 5.43 -10.84
N THR A 103 -6.25 5.18 -10.60
CA THR A 103 -6.69 3.93 -9.96
C THR A 103 -6.29 2.69 -10.77
N ARG A 104 -6.23 2.81 -12.11
CA ARG A 104 -5.81 1.71 -12.99
C ARG A 104 -4.33 1.36 -12.81
N ASP A 105 -3.50 2.34 -12.51
CA ASP A 105 -2.06 2.13 -12.29
C ASP A 105 -1.83 1.45 -10.93
N LEU A 106 -2.58 1.87 -9.90
CA LEU A 106 -2.46 1.35 -8.54
C LEU A 106 -3.02 -0.06 -8.33
N TYR A 107 -4.12 -0.39 -9.00
CA TYR A 107 -4.83 -1.65 -8.78
C TYR A 107 -3.97 -2.91 -8.94
N PRO A 108 -3.24 -3.11 -10.07
CA PRO A 108 -2.40 -4.31 -10.22
C PRO A 108 -1.29 -4.39 -9.17
N GLN A 109 -0.72 -3.26 -8.75
CA GLN A 109 0.32 -3.24 -7.72
C GLN A 109 -0.25 -3.54 -6.33
N THR A 110 -1.46 -3.07 -6.05
CA THR A 110 -2.14 -3.33 -4.77
C THR A 110 -2.49 -4.81 -4.65
N LEU A 111 -2.98 -5.43 -5.73
CA LEU A 111 -3.20 -6.87 -5.80
C LEU A 111 -1.91 -7.66 -5.59
N GLN A 112 -0.82 -7.25 -6.25
CA GLN A 112 0.49 -7.88 -6.08
C GLN A 112 1.00 -7.78 -4.63
N ALA A 113 0.84 -6.61 -4.00
CA ALA A 113 1.25 -6.40 -2.61
C ALA A 113 0.38 -7.18 -1.61
N LEU A 114 -0.92 -7.32 -1.89
CA LEU A 114 -1.84 -8.16 -1.11
C LEU A 114 -1.64 -9.66 -1.33
N GLN A 115 -1.07 -10.07 -2.47
CA GLN A 115 -1.01 -11.46 -2.94
C GLN A 115 -2.41 -12.09 -3.10
N VAL A 116 -3.38 -11.31 -3.55
CA VAL A 116 -4.77 -11.74 -3.76
C VAL A 116 -5.22 -11.59 -5.20
N THR A 117 -6.27 -12.31 -5.56
CA THR A 117 -6.88 -12.24 -6.88
C THR A 117 -7.85 -11.04 -7.00
N PRO A 118 -8.17 -10.60 -8.24
CA PRO A 118 -9.20 -9.58 -8.47
C PRO A 118 -10.60 -9.96 -7.95
N GLU A 119 -10.87 -11.25 -7.74
CA GLU A 119 -12.14 -11.76 -7.20
C GLU A 119 -12.27 -11.45 -5.71
N GLU A 120 -11.16 -11.55 -4.97
CA GLU A 120 -11.08 -11.27 -3.53
C GLU A 120 -10.97 -9.77 -3.23
N TYR A 121 -10.27 -9.01 -4.06
CA TYR A 121 -10.12 -7.56 -3.91
C TYR A 121 -10.61 -6.81 -5.14
N LYS A 122 -11.92 -6.54 -5.15
CA LYS A 122 -12.60 -5.79 -6.23
C LYS A 122 -12.10 -4.34 -6.34
N LEU A 123 -12.19 -3.79 -7.54
CA LEU A 123 -11.87 -2.38 -7.83
C LEU A 123 -12.66 -1.38 -6.97
N GLY A 124 -13.90 -1.71 -6.60
CA GLY A 124 -14.72 -0.90 -5.68
C GLY A 124 -14.08 -0.74 -4.29
N SER A 125 -13.44 -1.81 -3.79
CA SER A 125 -12.70 -1.78 -2.52
C SER A 125 -11.51 -0.82 -2.59
N LEU A 126 -10.76 -0.84 -3.70
CA LEU A 126 -9.66 0.12 -3.91
C LEU A 126 -10.15 1.56 -3.94
N ARG A 127 -11.25 1.84 -4.65
CA ARG A 127 -11.83 3.19 -4.68
C ARG A 127 -12.25 3.67 -3.29
N TYR A 128 -12.82 2.78 -2.49
CA TYR A 128 -13.17 3.06 -1.10
C TYR A 128 -11.94 3.33 -0.23
N ASP A 129 -10.88 2.53 -0.36
CA ASP A 129 -9.64 2.72 0.38
C ASP A 129 -8.97 4.06 -0.01
N LEU A 130 -8.94 4.42 -1.30
CA LEU A 130 -8.47 5.72 -1.79
C LEU A 130 -9.31 6.88 -1.25
N TRP A 131 -10.63 6.73 -1.27
CA TRP A 131 -11.54 7.73 -0.72
C TRP A 131 -11.31 7.95 0.77
N LYS A 132 -11.08 6.87 1.52
CA LYS A 132 -10.74 6.93 2.95
C LYS A 132 -9.44 7.70 3.19
N LEU A 133 -8.38 7.42 2.42
CA LEU A 133 -7.11 8.16 2.55
C LEU A 133 -7.26 9.64 2.17
N ARG A 134 -8.09 9.96 1.17
CA ARG A 134 -8.41 11.35 0.81
C ARG A 134 -9.15 12.07 1.92
N ALA A 135 -10.14 11.43 2.52
CA ALA A 135 -10.87 12.00 3.64
C ALA A 135 -10.00 12.24 4.87
N LYS A 136 -8.90 11.50 5.00
CA LYS A 136 -7.87 11.70 6.02
C LYS A 136 -6.85 12.78 5.67
N GLY A 137 -7.00 13.46 4.54
CA GLY A 137 -6.09 14.52 4.10
C GLY A 137 -4.72 14.02 3.64
N LEU A 138 -4.57 12.72 3.37
CA LEU A 138 -3.28 12.13 2.95
C LEU A 138 -3.05 12.25 1.44
N MET A 139 -4.12 12.44 0.68
CA MET A 139 -4.08 12.51 -0.77
C MET A 139 -5.20 13.39 -1.31
N GLU A 140 -4.97 13.93 -2.49
CA GLU A 140 -5.90 14.79 -3.19
C GLU A 140 -6.23 14.24 -4.59
N LYS A 141 -7.43 14.55 -5.07
CA LYS A 141 -7.82 14.30 -6.46
C LYS A 141 -7.49 15.56 -7.26
N ILE A 142 -6.83 15.40 -8.40
CA ILE A 142 -6.51 16.54 -9.26
C ILE A 142 -7.80 17.01 -9.93
N PRO A 143 -8.12 18.32 -9.89
CA PRO A 143 -9.28 18.87 -10.57
C PRO A 143 -9.28 18.50 -12.05
N HIS A 144 -10.47 18.22 -12.60
CA HIS A 144 -10.67 17.99 -14.03
C HIS A 144 -9.94 16.76 -14.60
N SER A 145 -9.45 15.86 -13.72
CA SER A 145 -8.75 14.65 -14.09
C SER A 145 -9.21 13.43 -13.28
N ARG A 146 -8.88 12.23 -13.77
CA ARG A 146 -9.02 10.96 -13.02
C ARG A 146 -7.75 10.60 -12.24
N ARG A 147 -6.87 11.58 -12.06
CA ARG A 147 -5.58 11.44 -11.41
C ARG A 147 -5.65 11.86 -9.95
N TYR A 148 -4.85 11.18 -9.14
CA TYR A 148 -4.65 11.46 -7.73
C TYR A 148 -3.20 11.85 -7.50
N ARG A 149 -2.98 12.64 -6.46
CA ARG A 149 -1.65 13.03 -5.97
C ARG A 149 -1.56 12.67 -4.50
N LEU A 150 -0.44 12.07 -4.12
CA LEU A 150 -0.10 11.85 -2.72
C LEU A 150 0.51 13.14 -2.17
N LEU A 151 0.00 13.62 -1.03
CA LEU A 151 0.55 14.81 -0.39
C LEU A 151 1.87 14.46 0.32
N PRO A 152 2.82 15.40 0.48
CA PRO A 152 4.09 15.13 1.16
C PRO A 152 3.90 14.54 2.56
N HIS A 153 2.92 15.07 3.31
CA HIS A 153 2.53 14.55 4.62
C HIS A 153 1.90 13.15 4.55
N GLY A 154 1.06 12.90 3.54
CA GLY A 154 0.50 11.57 3.31
C GLY A 154 1.56 10.51 3.01
N TYR A 155 2.62 10.89 2.28
CA TYR A 155 3.78 10.04 2.04
C TYR A 155 4.51 9.66 3.33
N GLN A 156 4.80 10.64 4.18
CA GLN A 156 5.40 10.43 5.50
C GLN A 156 4.59 9.43 6.34
N ILE A 157 3.27 9.62 6.43
CA ILE A 157 2.38 8.74 7.18
C ILE A 157 2.37 7.32 6.59
N CYS A 158 2.32 7.18 5.26
CA CYS A 158 2.38 5.86 4.62
C CYS A 158 3.68 5.12 4.99
N LEU A 159 4.82 5.82 4.97
CA LEU A 159 6.09 5.24 5.40
C LEU A 159 6.08 4.82 6.86
N VAL A 160 5.55 5.65 7.77
CA VAL A 160 5.46 5.30 9.19
C VAL A 160 4.61 4.05 9.38
N PHE A 161 3.43 3.96 8.76
CA PHE A 161 2.57 2.78 8.85
C PHE A 161 3.30 1.51 8.36
N LEU A 162 3.98 1.59 7.21
CA LEU A 162 4.73 0.46 6.66
C LEU A 162 5.90 0.05 7.56
N LYS A 163 6.69 1.02 8.05
CA LYS A 163 7.83 0.73 8.94
C LYS A 163 7.38 0.17 10.27
N LEU A 164 6.32 0.74 10.86
CA LEU A 164 5.74 0.27 12.10
C LEU A 164 5.28 -1.19 11.94
N TYR A 165 4.58 -1.49 10.83
CA TYR A 165 4.14 -2.85 10.56
C TYR A 165 5.31 -3.82 10.37
N GLU A 166 6.25 -3.53 9.47
CA GLU A 166 7.35 -4.43 9.11
C GLU A 166 8.43 -4.57 10.20
N LYS A 167 8.72 -3.51 10.95
CA LYS A 167 9.84 -3.48 11.90
C LYS A 167 9.43 -3.64 13.35
N ILE A 168 8.16 -3.43 13.67
CA ILE A 168 7.66 -3.54 15.04
C ILE A 168 6.62 -4.63 15.12
N TYR A 169 5.49 -4.52 14.40
CA TYR A 169 4.41 -5.48 14.54
C TYR A 169 4.81 -6.89 14.08
N ALA A 170 5.31 -7.05 12.85
CA ALA A 170 5.68 -8.35 12.29
C ALA A 170 6.72 -9.11 13.14
N PRO A 171 7.85 -8.50 13.60
CA PRO A 171 8.80 -9.22 14.44
C PRO A 171 8.29 -9.45 15.86
N LEU A 172 7.48 -8.55 16.44
CA LEU A 172 6.91 -8.78 17.77
C LEU A 172 5.90 -9.92 17.75
N THR A 173 5.01 -9.97 16.75
CA THR A 173 4.07 -11.08 16.62
C THR A 173 4.81 -12.39 16.31
N ALA A 174 5.84 -12.37 15.46
CA ALA A 174 6.67 -13.55 15.23
C ALA A 174 7.42 -14.01 16.49
N GLY A 175 7.93 -13.08 17.29
CA GLY A 175 8.64 -13.38 18.55
C GLY A 175 7.71 -13.89 19.67
N ILE A 176 6.45 -13.47 19.69
CA ILE A 176 5.44 -13.94 20.65
C ILE A 176 4.83 -15.28 20.20
N LEU A 177 4.56 -15.46 18.89
CA LEU A 177 4.02 -16.71 18.34
C LEU A 177 5.07 -17.79 18.12
N SER A 178 6.36 -17.45 18.16
CA SER A 178 7.44 -18.42 18.28
C SER A 178 7.78 -18.59 19.76
N PRO A 179 7.10 -19.46 20.54
CA PRO A 179 7.72 -19.92 21.76
C PRO A 179 9.06 -20.52 21.32
N LEU A 180 10.16 -20.02 21.86
CA LEU A 180 11.48 -20.62 21.71
C LEU A 180 11.31 -22.11 22.01
N LEU A 181 11.16 -22.95 20.98
CA LEU A 181 11.23 -24.39 21.17
C LEU A 181 12.68 -24.59 21.61
N PRO A 182 12.94 -24.98 22.87
CA PRO A 182 14.26 -25.48 23.20
C PRO A 182 14.39 -26.71 22.34
N THR A 183 15.31 -26.67 21.39
CA THR A 183 15.73 -27.79 20.55
C THR A 183 16.01 -28.99 21.45
N SER A 184 15.03 -29.88 21.60
CA SER A 184 15.27 -31.25 22.04
C SER A 184 15.83 -32.00 20.83
N ILE A 185 17.11 -31.76 20.54
CA ILE A 185 17.90 -32.56 19.61
C ILE A 185 18.32 -33.81 20.39
N PHE A 186 17.46 -34.81 20.45
CA PHE A 186 17.85 -36.22 20.53
C PHE A 186 16.71 -37.07 19.96
N PRO A 187 16.87 -37.67 18.76
CA PRO A 187 15.87 -38.60 18.25
C PRO A 187 16.05 -39.95 18.96
N GLU A 188 15.11 -40.30 19.84
CA GLU A 188 14.98 -41.67 20.32
C GLU A 188 14.36 -42.53 19.20
N LYS A 189 15.12 -43.54 18.79
CA LYS A 189 14.84 -44.44 17.67
C LYS A 189 13.69 -45.38 18.04
N LYS A 190 12.58 -45.39 17.29
CA LYS A 190 11.61 -46.49 17.31
C LYS A 190 11.06 -46.82 15.92
N SER A 191 11.11 -48.11 15.60
CA SER A 191 10.73 -48.79 14.35
C SER A 191 9.20 -48.79 14.08
N PRO A 192 8.75 -48.98 12.81
CA PRO A 192 7.34 -49.10 12.43
C PRO A 192 6.82 -50.54 12.71
N PRO A 193 5.51 -50.89 12.60
CA PRO A 193 4.52 -50.39 11.63
C PRO A 193 3.04 -50.32 12.10
N SER A 194 2.15 -49.87 11.20
CA SER A 194 1.00 -50.65 10.67
C SER A 194 -0.35 -49.94 10.61
N THR A 195 -0.97 -50.11 9.42
CA THR A 195 -2.41 -50.20 9.06
C THR A 195 -3.30 -48.95 8.95
N ALA A 196 -3.72 -48.71 7.69
CA ALA A 196 -5.05 -48.40 7.14
C ALA A 196 -6.06 -47.54 7.95
N ASP A 197 -6.63 -46.51 7.33
CA ASP A 197 -7.91 -46.57 6.58
C ASP A 197 -8.38 -45.16 6.13
N THR A 198 -9.25 -45.13 5.11
CA THR A 198 -9.69 -43.95 4.33
C THR A 198 -11.04 -43.35 4.89
N PRO A 199 -11.74 -42.39 4.23
CA PRO A 199 -12.04 -40.99 4.64
C PRO A 199 -13.56 -40.77 4.94
N PRO A 200 -14.24 -39.68 4.51
CA PRO A 200 -14.12 -38.23 4.76
C PRO A 200 -15.33 -37.68 5.57
N SER A 201 -15.36 -36.40 5.92
CA SER A 201 -16.59 -35.69 6.30
C SER A 201 -16.75 -34.36 5.56
N THR A 202 -17.99 -34.08 5.19
CA THR A 202 -18.45 -33.04 4.25
C THR A 202 -19.19 -31.90 4.98
N GLU A 203 -19.18 -30.71 4.36
CA GLU A 203 -20.16 -29.59 4.43
C GLU A 203 -20.06 -28.52 5.56
N PRO A 204 -20.70 -27.32 5.43
CA PRO A 204 -20.77 -26.39 4.28
C PRO A 204 -20.72 -24.87 4.66
N THR A 205 -20.71 -24.01 3.62
CA THR A 205 -21.28 -22.63 3.49
C THR A 205 -21.11 -21.53 4.55
N GLY A 206 -20.61 -20.37 4.09
CA GLY A 206 -20.84 -19.06 4.69
C GLY A 206 -20.48 -17.92 3.72
N GLY A 207 -21.46 -17.47 2.92
CA GLY A 207 -21.33 -16.40 1.94
C GLY A 207 -21.39 -15.01 2.57
N TRP A 208 -20.61 -14.06 2.05
CA TRP A 208 -20.73 -12.64 2.35
C TRP A 208 -21.43 -11.96 1.17
N GLU A 209 -22.72 -11.69 1.31
CA GLU A 209 -23.47 -10.88 0.35
C GLU A 209 -22.93 -9.44 0.35
N CYS A 210 -22.35 -9.06 -0.79
CA CYS A 210 -21.99 -7.68 -1.10
C CYS A 210 -23.25 -6.93 -1.52
N LEU A 211 -23.64 -5.92 -0.74
CA LEU A 211 -24.59 -4.91 -1.20
C LEU A 211 -23.95 -4.09 -2.31
N GLU A 212 -24.36 -4.38 -3.55
CA GLU A 212 -24.09 -3.63 -4.76
C GLU A 212 -25.03 -2.42 -4.80
N ASP A 213 -24.46 -1.22 -4.74
CA ASP A 213 -25.09 0.00 -5.24
C ASP A 213 -24.02 0.84 -5.95
N GLU A 214 -23.86 0.58 -7.25
CA GLU A 214 -22.81 1.14 -8.12
C GLU A 214 -22.99 2.64 -8.47
N ASN A 215 -24.04 3.32 -8.02
CA ASN A 215 -24.38 4.66 -8.52
C ASN A 215 -24.37 5.82 -7.51
N LEU A 216 -23.90 5.60 -6.28
CA LEU A 216 -23.90 6.65 -5.25
C LEU A 216 -22.66 7.57 -5.28
N TRP A 217 -21.57 7.15 -5.93
CA TRP A 217 -20.26 7.83 -5.81
C TRP A 217 -20.04 8.99 -6.79
N GLU A 218 -20.76 9.02 -7.91
CA GLU A 218 -20.64 10.09 -8.92
C GLU A 218 -21.44 11.35 -8.55
N LYS A 219 -22.55 11.21 -7.83
CA LYS A 219 -23.44 12.34 -7.50
C LYS A 219 -22.90 13.22 -6.37
N ASP A 220 -22.03 12.70 -5.51
CA ASP A 220 -21.49 13.45 -4.37
C ASP A 220 -20.17 14.19 -4.66
N GLN A 221 -19.64 14.11 -5.89
CA GLN A 221 -18.43 14.84 -6.27
C GLN A 221 -18.67 16.33 -6.58
N ILE A 222 -19.92 16.80 -6.56
CA ILE A 222 -20.31 18.16 -7.01
C ILE A 222 -20.34 19.18 -5.85
N LYS A 223 -20.07 18.79 -4.58
CA LYS A 223 -20.18 19.71 -3.42
C LYS A 223 -18.95 19.78 -2.52
N LEU A 224 -17.75 19.73 -3.11
CA LEU A 224 -16.50 19.96 -2.38
C LEU A 224 -15.61 21.05 -3.03
N ASP A 225 -16.22 21.89 -3.86
CA ASP A 225 -15.66 23.19 -4.27
C ASP A 225 -16.24 24.30 -3.39
#